data_AF-A0A160ISL3-F1
#
_entry.id   AF-A0A160ISL3-F1
#
_cell.length_a   1.000
_cell.length_b   1.000
_cell.length_c   1.000
_cell.angle_alpha   90.00
_cell.angle_beta   90.00
_cell.angle_gamma   90.00
#
_symmetry.space_group_name_H-M   'P 1'
#
loop_
_entity.id
_entity.type
_entity.pdbx_description
1 polymer ?
#
loop_
_entity_poly.entity_id
_entity_poly.type
_entity_poly.pdbx_seq_one_letter_code
_entity_poly.pdbx_strand_id
1 'polypeptide(L)'
;MNKITRRLIKEHTPRDVDVMERYKISKEMIIKGVQCEGCFVFGMIKGYRTWNCPHCSHSSRNPHIRALKDYSLFIQNTITNQQARDFLKLSSISVASKLLVSMKLPYTGATRGRTYDLSSLKDLQK
;
A
#
# COMPACT_ATOMS: atom_id res chain seq x y z
N MET A 1 -17.00 4.30 -33.94
CA MET A 1 -17.03 3.41 -32.75
C MET A 1 -18.16 2.40 -32.91
N ASN A 2 -17.81 1.14 -33.15
CA ASN A 2 -18.72 0.15 -33.75
C ASN A 2 -19.56 -0.53 -32.65
N LYS A 3 -20.72 -1.11 -33.01
CA LYS A 3 -21.71 -1.64 -32.04
C LYS A 3 -21.11 -2.71 -31.09
N ILE A 4 -20.14 -3.49 -31.58
CA ILE A 4 -19.39 -4.50 -30.82
C ILE A 4 -18.53 -3.84 -29.75
N THR A 5 -17.79 -2.78 -30.08
CA THR A 5 -16.93 -2.04 -29.13
C THR A 5 -17.73 -1.49 -27.96
N ARG A 6 -18.91 -0.89 -28.22
CA ARG A 6 -19.80 -0.38 -27.16
C ARG A 6 -20.29 -1.49 -26.24
N ARG A 7 -20.57 -2.66 -26.80
CA ARG A 7 -21.06 -3.83 -26.04
C ARG A 7 -19.95 -4.43 -25.19
N LEU A 8 -18.72 -4.54 -25.71
CA LEU A 8 -17.55 -4.98 -24.93
C LEU A 8 -17.25 -4.03 -23.77
N ILE A 9 -17.30 -2.71 -23.99
CA ILE A 9 -17.07 -1.73 -22.91
C ILE A 9 -18.19 -1.82 -21.85
N LYS A 10 -19.45 -1.97 -22.28
CA LYS A 10 -20.59 -2.04 -21.37
C LYS A 10 -20.60 -3.31 -20.51
N GLU A 11 -20.25 -4.44 -21.09
CA GLU A 11 -20.27 -5.74 -20.40
C GLU A 11 -18.92 -6.09 -19.73
N HIS A 12 -17.88 -5.26 -19.91
CA HIS A 12 -16.61 -5.47 -19.23
C HIS A 12 -16.77 -5.22 -17.73
N THR A 13 -16.56 -6.27 -16.94
CA THR A 13 -16.45 -6.19 -15.49
C THR A 13 -15.00 -6.47 -15.09
N PRO A 14 -14.34 -5.57 -14.34
CA PRO A 14 -13.06 -5.87 -13.73
C PRO A 14 -13.17 -7.14 -12.90
N ARG A 15 -12.25 -8.07 -13.12
CA ARG A 15 -12.27 -9.35 -12.42
C ARG A 15 -11.78 -9.15 -10.99
N ASP A 16 -12.71 -9.05 -10.05
CA ASP A 16 -12.39 -9.02 -8.61
C ASP A 16 -12.14 -10.45 -8.11
N VAL A 17 -10.89 -10.88 -8.19
CA VAL A 17 -10.47 -12.20 -7.70
C VAL A 17 -9.46 -11.99 -6.59
N ASP A 18 -9.66 -12.68 -5.47
CA ASP A 18 -8.61 -12.82 -4.48
C ASP A 18 -7.44 -13.59 -5.09
N VAL A 19 -6.41 -12.84 -5.50
CA VAL A 19 -5.20 -13.36 -6.13
C VAL A 19 -4.45 -14.28 -5.17
N MET A 20 -4.51 -13.99 -3.87
CA MET A 20 -3.82 -14.78 -2.85
C MET A 20 -4.49 -16.15 -2.70
N GLU A 21 -5.82 -16.18 -2.63
CA GLU A 21 -6.58 -17.44 -2.58
C GLU A 21 -6.39 -18.26 -3.86
N ARG A 22 -6.52 -17.61 -5.02
CA ARG A 22 -6.40 -18.28 -6.33
C ARG A 22 -5.06 -18.96 -6.52
N TYR A 23 -3.98 -18.32 -6.12
CA TYR A 23 -2.62 -18.84 -6.29
C TYR A 23 -2.06 -19.48 -5.02
N LYS A 24 -2.88 -19.65 -3.97
CA LYS A 24 -2.48 -20.21 -2.67
C LYS A 24 -1.21 -19.55 -2.10
N ILE A 25 -1.09 -18.23 -2.29
CA ILE A 25 0.06 -17.47 -1.80
C ILE A 25 -0.18 -17.18 -0.32
N SER A 26 0.79 -17.56 0.51
CA SER A 26 0.75 -17.27 1.94
C SER A 26 1.03 -15.77 2.18
N LYS A 27 0.33 -15.14 3.11
CA LYS A 27 0.58 -13.71 3.46
C LYS A 27 2.02 -13.48 3.95
N GLU A 28 2.65 -14.52 4.49
CA GLU A 28 4.02 -14.54 4.98
C GLU A 28 5.05 -14.48 3.84
N MET A 29 4.67 -14.86 2.61
CA MET A 29 5.53 -14.75 1.42
C MET A 29 5.61 -13.32 0.88
N ILE A 30 4.73 -12.42 1.33
CA ILE A 30 4.75 -11.02 0.91
C ILE A 30 6.00 -10.35 1.49
N ILE A 31 6.85 -9.86 0.59
CA ILE A 31 8.03 -9.08 0.96
C ILE A 31 7.55 -7.78 1.62
N LYS A 32 7.96 -7.60 2.87
CA LYS A 32 7.67 -6.40 3.66
C LYS A 32 8.74 -5.33 3.42
N GLY A 33 8.38 -4.09 3.66
CA GLY A 33 9.23 -2.92 3.51
C GLY A 33 8.79 -2.05 2.35
N VAL A 34 9.45 -0.89 2.21
CA VAL A 34 9.16 0.05 1.14
C VAL A 34 10.08 -0.22 -0.04
N GLN A 35 9.50 -0.43 -1.23
CA GLN A 35 10.23 -0.66 -2.47
C GLN A 35 10.87 0.63 -2.99
N CYS A 36 12.11 0.54 -3.44
CA CYS A 36 12.79 1.63 -4.12
C CYS A 36 12.30 1.82 -5.57
N GLU A 37 12.05 3.06 -5.97
CA GLU A 37 11.65 3.39 -7.35
C GLU A 37 12.84 3.39 -8.33
N GLY A 38 14.08 3.46 -7.84
CA GLY A 38 15.30 3.46 -8.65
C GLY A 38 15.86 2.06 -8.95
N CYS A 39 15.89 1.17 -7.96
CA CYS A 39 16.46 -0.18 -8.12
C CYS A 39 15.49 -1.33 -7.81
N PHE A 40 14.24 -1.03 -7.46
CA PHE A 40 13.18 -2.01 -7.17
C PHE A 40 13.44 -2.96 -5.99
N VAL A 41 14.54 -2.76 -5.25
CA VAL A 41 14.83 -3.48 -4.01
C VAL A 41 13.95 -2.96 -2.87
N PHE A 42 13.44 -3.86 -2.05
CA PHE A 42 12.67 -3.55 -0.85
C PHE A 42 13.59 -3.19 0.33
N GLY A 43 13.12 -2.29 1.20
CA GLY A 43 13.85 -1.90 2.41
C GLY A 43 14.38 -0.48 2.38
N MET A 44 13.68 0.46 1.73
CA MET A 44 13.99 1.88 1.93
C MET A 44 13.87 2.25 3.41
N ILE A 45 14.78 3.11 3.88
CA ILE A 45 14.85 3.54 5.28
C ILE A 45 14.17 4.91 5.41
N LYS A 46 13.26 5.05 6.38
CA LYS A 46 12.61 6.34 6.67
C LYS A 46 13.60 7.29 7.35
N GLY A 47 14.00 8.34 6.63
CA GLY A 47 14.68 9.51 7.19
C GLY A 47 13.69 10.54 7.74
N TYR A 48 14.14 11.78 8.00
CA TYR A 48 13.26 12.84 8.52
C TYR A 48 12.15 13.22 7.53
N ARG A 49 12.52 13.59 6.29
CA ARG A 49 11.56 14.04 5.24
C ARG A 49 11.34 13.02 4.12
N THR A 50 12.35 12.20 3.84
CA THR A 50 12.35 11.26 2.72
C THR A 50 12.52 9.82 3.20
N TRP A 51 12.29 8.90 2.28
CA TRP A 51 12.75 7.52 2.34
C TRP A 51 13.99 7.42 1.46
N ASN A 52 15.03 6.75 1.97
CA ASN A 52 16.30 6.63 1.28
C ASN A 52 16.61 5.16 1.05
N CYS A 53 17.02 4.82 -0.17
CA CYS A 53 17.42 3.45 -0.50
C CYS A 53 18.90 3.23 -0.12
N PRO A 54 19.22 2.21 0.69
CA PRO A 54 20.62 1.91 1.05
C PRO A 54 21.42 1.29 -0.12
N HIS A 55 20.74 0.79 -1.16
CA HIS A 55 21.39 0.09 -2.29
C HIS A 55 21.81 1.02 -3.43
N CYS A 56 20.99 2.01 -3.78
CA CYS A 56 21.24 2.91 -4.92
C CYS A 56 21.22 4.40 -4.57
N SER A 57 21.11 4.75 -3.27
CA SER A 57 20.98 6.13 -2.76
C SER A 57 19.78 6.93 -3.28
N HIS A 58 18.89 6.33 -4.06
CA HIS A 58 17.65 6.97 -4.51
C HIS A 58 16.79 7.37 -3.31
N SER A 59 16.26 8.59 -3.35
CA SER A 59 15.47 9.17 -2.27
C SER A 59 14.11 9.64 -2.80
N SER A 60 13.04 9.22 -2.14
CA SER A 60 11.66 9.56 -2.51
C SER A 60 10.86 9.99 -1.29
N ARG A 61 9.92 10.93 -1.45
CA ARG A 61 9.13 11.46 -0.32
C ARG A 61 8.02 10.50 0.09
N ASN A 62 7.34 9.93 -0.90
CA ASN A 62 6.09 9.20 -0.70
C ASN A 62 6.07 7.73 -1.16
N PRO A 63 7.18 6.97 -1.17
CA PRO A 63 7.15 5.58 -1.67
C PRO A 63 6.33 4.64 -0.77
N HIS A 64 6.08 5.03 0.49
CA HIS A 64 5.17 4.35 1.40
C HIS A 64 3.71 4.30 0.91
N ILE A 65 3.27 5.26 0.09
CA ILE A 65 1.90 5.26 -0.46
C ILE A 65 1.71 4.05 -1.37
N ARG A 66 2.69 3.80 -2.25
CA ARG A 66 2.70 2.62 -3.13
C ARG A 66 2.72 1.33 -2.31
N ALA A 67 3.60 1.25 -1.30
CA ALA A 67 3.65 0.09 -0.42
C ALA A 67 2.30 -0.18 0.27
N LEU A 68 1.62 0.84 0.78
CA LEU A 68 0.30 0.69 1.41
C LEU A 68 -0.82 0.38 0.41
N LYS A 69 -0.69 0.80 -0.85
CA LYS A 69 -1.57 0.34 -1.93
C LYS A 69 -1.38 -1.15 -2.19
N ASP A 70 -0.14 -1.62 -2.26
CA ASP A 70 0.15 -3.05 -2.44
C ASP A 70 -0.41 -3.86 -1.26
N TYR A 71 -0.25 -3.35 -0.02
CA TYR A 71 -0.88 -3.94 1.17
C TYR A 71 -2.40 -4.10 1.02
N SER A 72 -3.09 -3.09 0.46
CA SER A 72 -4.55 -3.13 0.31
C SER A 72 -5.04 -4.07 -0.79
N LEU A 73 -4.17 -4.43 -1.73
CA LEU A 73 -4.45 -5.41 -2.78
C LEU A 73 -4.18 -6.85 -2.32
N PHE A 74 -3.13 -7.07 -1.52
CA PHE A 74 -2.70 -8.42 -1.15
C PHE A 74 -3.13 -8.88 0.24
N ILE A 75 -3.42 -7.97 1.18
CA ILE A 75 -3.63 -8.35 2.59
C ILE A 75 -5.03 -7.99 3.07
N GLN A 76 -5.36 -6.69 3.09
CA GLN A 76 -6.68 -6.18 3.50
C GLN A 76 -6.78 -4.65 3.29
N ASN A 77 -8.02 -4.14 3.19
CA ASN A 77 -8.28 -2.72 2.94
C ASN A 77 -8.08 -1.82 4.15
N THR A 78 -7.82 -2.37 5.33
CA THR A 78 -7.70 -1.58 6.56
C THR A 78 -6.35 -1.81 7.22
N ILE A 79 -5.81 -0.80 7.90
CA ILE A 79 -4.52 -0.95 8.56
C ILE A 79 -4.48 -0.24 9.91
N THR A 80 -4.00 -0.95 10.91
CA THR A 80 -3.65 -0.37 12.22
C THR A 80 -2.22 0.16 12.19
N ASN A 81 -1.87 1.00 13.18
CA ASN A 81 -0.48 1.45 13.32
C ASN A 81 0.48 0.25 13.48
N GLN A 82 0.09 -0.77 14.25
CA GLN A 82 0.91 -1.97 14.45
C GLN A 82 1.20 -2.69 13.13
N GLN A 83 0.18 -2.88 12.29
CA GLN A 83 0.34 -3.51 10.98
C GLN A 83 1.17 -2.65 10.03
N ALA A 84 0.96 -1.32 10.03
CA ALA A 84 1.76 -0.40 9.23
C ALA A 84 3.25 -0.45 9.61
N ARG A 85 3.57 -0.58 10.91
CA ARG A 85 4.96 -0.73 11.35
C ARG A 85 5.60 -2.02 10.89
N ASP A 86 4.91 -3.14 11.07
CA ASP A 86 5.42 -4.44 10.64
C ASP A 86 5.61 -4.49 9.12
N PHE A 87 4.62 -4.01 8.37
CA PHE A 87 4.65 -4.02 6.91
C PHE A 87 5.66 -3.04 6.32
N LEU A 88 5.72 -1.80 6.80
CA LEU A 88 6.67 -0.78 6.29
C LEU A 88 8.05 -0.86 6.95
N LYS A 89 8.25 -1.80 7.88
CA LYS A 89 9.48 -1.96 8.69
C LYS A 89 9.88 -0.69 9.46
N LEU A 90 8.89 -0.02 10.06
CA LEU A 90 9.11 1.14 10.93
C LEU A 90 9.27 0.69 12.39
N SER A 91 10.34 1.13 13.05
CA SER A 91 10.58 0.83 14.47
C SER A 91 9.73 1.68 15.42
N SER A 92 9.43 2.93 15.06
CA SER A 92 8.77 3.90 15.94
C SER A 92 7.26 3.98 15.73
N ILE A 93 6.50 3.83 16.82
CA ILE A 93 5.04 4.06 16.87
C ILE A 93 4.66 5.49 16.48
N SER A 94 5.43 6.46 16.95
CA SER A 94 5.19 7.88 16.70
C SER A 94 5.43 8.24 15.23
N VAL A 95 6.45 7.66 14.60
CA VAL A 95 6.72 7.86 13.17
C VAL A 95 5.58 7.30 12.32
N ALA A 96 5.15 6.06 12.61
CA ALA A 96 4.03 5.46 11.89
C ALA A 96 2.71 6.22 12.10
N SER A 97 2.43 6.71 13.31
CA SER A 97 1.25 7.53 13.58
C SER A 97 1.26 8.82 12.76
N LYS A 98 2.38 9.55 12.76
CA LYS A 98 2.53 10.77 11.97
C LYS A 98 2.39 10.50 10.48
N LEU A 99 2.96 9.40 9.99
CA LEU A 99 2.86 8.97 8.60
C LEU A 99 1.38 8.76 8.20
N LEU A 100 0.66 7.92 8.93
CA LEU A 100 -0.74 7.58 8.63
C LEU A 100 -1.66 8.82 8.72
N VAL A 101 -1.46 9.68 9.72
CA VAL A 101 -2.20 10.94 9.84
C VAL A 101 -1.91 11.88 8.67
N SER A 102 -0.65 11.96 8.23
CA SER A 102 -0.26 12.84 7.10
C SER A 102 -0.91 12.45 5.78
N MET A 103 -1.29 11.18 5.63
CA MET A 103 -1.98 10.66 4.44
C MET A 103 -3.47 11.05 4.39
N LYS A 104 -4.04 11.62 5.47
CA LYS A 104 -5.45 12.04 5.56
C LYS A 104 -6.44 10.93 5.18
N LEU A 105 -6.12 9.69 5.51
CA LEU A 105 -6.99 8.53 5.26
C LEU A 105 -8.22 8.56 6.18
N PRO A 106 -9.39 8.08 5.73
CA PRO A 106 -10.51 7.80 6.62
C PRO A 106 -10.08 6.81 7.71
N TYR A 107 -10.62 6.93 8.91
CA TYR A 107 -10.30 6.02 10.02
C TYR A 107 -11.49 5.83 10.94
N THR A 108 -11.50 4.70 11.64
CA THR A 108 -12.44 4.38 12.71
C THR A 108 -11.68 4.16 14.01
N GLY A 109 -12.32 4.50 15.15
CA GLY A 109 -11.72 4.41 16.48
C GLY A 109 -10.90 5.64 16.90
N ALA A 110 -10.89 5.92 18.20
CA ALA A 110 -10.31 7.14 18.77
C ALA A 110 -8.83 7.01 19.20
N THR A 111 -8.42 5.83 19.70
CA THR A 111 -7.12 5.66 20.37
C THR A 111 -6.39 4.38 19.92
N ARG A 112 -6.21 3.39 20.82
CA ARG A 112 -5.41 2.17 20.60
C ARG A 112 -5.98 1.26 19.50
N GLY A 113 -7.28 1.34 19.25
CA GLY A 113 -7.99 0.60 18.20
C GLY A 113 -8.14 1.36 16.87
N ARG A 114 -7.44 2.49 16.68
CA ARG A 114 -7.58 3.28 15.47
C ARG A 114 -7.13 2.48 14.24
N THR A 115 -8.05 2.37 13.30
CA THR A 115 -7.87 1.63 12.05
C THR A 115 -8.09 2.59 10.89
N TYR A 116 -7.16 2.62 9.95
CA TYR A 116 -7.20 3.49 8.78
C TYR A 116 -7.72 2.70 7.57
N ASP A 117 -8.55 3.31 6.75
CA ASP A 117 -9.07 2.76 5.51
C ASP A 117 -8.13 3.10 4.34
N LEU A 118 -7.68 2.07 3.64
CA LEU A 118 -6.80 2.11 2.47
C LEU A 118 -7.57 1.94 1.15
N SER A 119 -8.90 1.76 1.20
CA SER A 119 -9.74 1.60 -0.01
C SER A 119 -9.58 2.76 -0.98
N SER A 120 -9.46 3.99 -0.45
CA SER A 120 -9.24 5.22 -1.23
C SER A 120 -7.90 5.25 -1.99
N LEU A 121 -6.96 4.36 -1.69
CA LEU A 121 -5.69 4.24 -2.41
C LEU A 121 -5.80 3.40 -3.68
N LYS A 122 -6.92 2.70 -3.90
CA LYS A 122 -7.10 1.80 -5.04
C LYS A 122 -7.39 2.54 -6.36
N ASP A 123 -7.92 3.75 -6.30
CA ASP A 123 -8.58 4.43 -7.43
C ASP A 123 -7.68 5.19 -8.42
N LEU A 124 -6.39 4.86 -8.51
CA LEU A 124 -5.47 5.51 -9.47
C LEU A 124 -4.93 4.55 -10.52
N GLN A 125 -5.82 3.77 -11.13
CA GLN A 125 -5.63 3.29 -12.50
C GLN A 125 -6.51 4.17 -13.41
N LYS A 126 -6.01 5.36 -13.74
CA LYS A 126 -6.48 6.15 -14.87
C LYS A 126 -5.34 6.29 -15.86
#